data_AF-A0A645BD44-F1
#
_entry.id   AF-A0A645BD44-F1
#
_cell.length_a   1.000
_cell.length_b   1.000
_cell.length_c   1.000
_cell.angle_alpha   90.00
_cell.angle_beta   90.00
_cell.angle_gamma   90.00
#
_symmetry.space_group_name_H-M   'P 1'
#
loop_
_entity.id
_entity.type
_entity.pdbx_description
1 polymer ?
#
loop_
_entity_poly.entity_id
_entity_poly.type
_entity_poly.pdbx_seq_one_letter_code
_entity_poly.pdbx_strand_id
1 'polypeptide(L)'
;MIDSSITYFPVGNGDTTLIQLYDETSILIDCNITQDSEDENKEEAYPVHDHILKKILKDKNNIPYLDVFILTHPDEDHCRGFVTTFYTGDPSNYEEKDRKEGKIRIDELWLSPRMFSSCEEKGELSESAQCVYKEAERRMDLYKDNNSESKEPGNRLRVIGYSDNEELKGLENIIITPGNSINLINSNVKSDFSFFIHAPFKEDNDSELSSRNDTSIILQARFDVGNTKNAGLAFFGGDSKCTIFEKVVERSEKQDLQWDLFLAPHHCSWYFFNELSYEEDPTPSKKILDLLGMSREGAFIIASCKPIVDNDDNPPHFGAAKEYKKKVKENNFLATMEWTNEKNPTPINFRITQMGPQIVDHETNQSIVSSAAIRSVVRTPQTYGK
;
A
#
# COMPACT_ATOMS: atom_id res chain seq x y z
N MET A 1 -18.75 -0.22 -15.64
CA MET A 1 -18.76 -0.51 -14.19
C MET A 1 -17.86 -1.70 -13.98
N ILE A 2 -16.80 -1.49 -13.21
CA ILE A 2 -15.77 -2.48 -12.91
C ILE A 2 -15.96 -2.92 -11.45
N ASP A 3 -15.67 -4.18 -11.15
CA ASP A 3 -15.57 -4.60 -9.75
C ASP A 3 -14.35 -3.91 -9.12
N SER A 4 -14.43 -3.53 -7.84
CA SER A 4 -13.27 -3.03 -7.10
C SER A 4 -12.13 -4.06 -7.15
N SER A 5 -10.89 -3.62 -7.23
CA SER A 5 -9.73 -4.50 -7.37
C SER A 5 -8.49 -4.00 -6.63
N ILE A 6 -7.59 -4.92 -6.36
CA ILE A 6 -6.27 -4.66 -5.79
C ILE A 6 -5.23 -5.35 -6.65
N THR A 7 -4.21 -4.61 -7.08
CA THR A 7 -3.12 -5.10 -7.93
C THR A 7 -1.79 -4.94 -7.20
N TYR A 8 -1.12 -6.05 -6.91
CA TYR A 8 0.23 -6.07 -6.33
C TYR A 8 1.24 -6.26 -7.45
N PHE A 9 2.18 -5.32 -7.61
CA PHE A 9 3.14 -5.34 -8.71
C PHE A 9 4.42 -6.13 -8.36
N PRO A 10 5.05 -6.79 -9.36
CA PRO A 10 6.31 -7.50 -9.17
C PRO A 10 7.48 -6.52 -9.29
N VAL A 11 7.85 -5.91 -8.16
CA VAL A 11 8.87 -4.84 -8.09
C VAL A 11 10.07 -5.23 -7.23
N GLY A 12 10.36 -6.52 -7.07
CA GLY A 12 11.44 -7.00 -6.21
C GLY A 12 11.15 -6.80 -4.72
N ASN A 13 12.19 -6.46 -3.94
CA ASN A 13 12.03 -6.06 -2.53
C ASN A 13 11.68 -4.57 -2.52
N GLY A 14 10.39 -4.30 -2.54
CA GLY A 14 9.77 -2.99 -2.51
C GLY A 14 8.28 -3.14 -2.71
N ASP A 15 7.51 -2.10 -2.44
CA ASP A 15 6.06 -2.15 -2.53
C ASP A 15 5.52 -1.22 -3.62
N THR A 16 4.55 -1.73 -4.36
CA THR A 16 3.66 -0.92 -5.19
C THR A 16 2.34 -1.64 -5.28
N THR A 17 1.28 -1.03 -4.75
CA THR A 17 -0.07 -1.60 -4.82
C THR A 17 -1.05 -0.57 -5.37
N LEU A 18 -1.79 -0.94 -6.43
CA LEU A 18 -2.89 -0.15 -6.97
C LEU A 18 -4.23 -0.73 -6.50
N ILE A 19 -5.03 0.08 -5.80
CA ILE A 19 -6.43 -0.18 -5.49
C ILE A 19 -7.29 0.62 -6.46
N GLN A 20 -8.23 -0.04 -7.13
CA GLN A 20 -9.26 0.61 -7.94
C GLN A 20 -10.63 0.33 -7.35
N LEU A 21 -11.42 1.37 -7.09
CA LEU A 21 -12.77 1.23 -6.57
C LEU A 21 -13.80 1.11 -7.71
N TYR A 22 -15.03 0.75 -7.35
CA TYR A 22 -16.14 0.57 -8.29
C TYR A 22 -16.43 1.80 -9.15
N ASP A 23 -16.25 3.00 -8.59
CA ASP A 23 -16.40 4.28 -9.27
C ASP A 23 -15.12 4.79 -9.93
N GLU A 24 -14.18 3.88 -10.22
CA GLU A 24 -12.92 4.13 -10.92
C GLU A 24 -11.92 5.00 -10.12
N THR A 25 -12.22 5.28 -8.85
CA THR A 25 -11.26 5.93 -7.94
C THR A 25 -10.02 5.08 -7.79
N SER A 26 -8.86 5.73 -7.94
CA SER A 26 -7.55 5.09 -7.98
C SER A 26 -6.68 5.50 -6.81
N ILE A 27 -6.24 4.52 -6.03
CA ILE A 27 -5.41 4.72 -4.85
C ILE A 27 -4.13 3.91 -5.04
N LEU A 28 -2.98 4.56 -4.96
CA LEU A 28 -1.67 3.88 -4.99
C LEU A 28 -1.07 3.90 -3.59
N ILE A 29 -0.62 2.74 -3.11
CA ILE A 29 0.12 2.59 -1.85
C ILE A 29 1.56 2.23 -2.23
N ASP A 30 2.48 3.11 -1.84
CA ASP A 30 3.90 3.08 -2.17
C ASP A 30 4.22 3.04 -3.68
N CYS A 31 5.46 3.32 -4.04
CA CYS A 31 5.97 3.10 -5.38
C CYS A 31 7.44 2.65 -5.38
N ASN A 32 7.72 1.55 -6.07
CA ASN A 32 9.05 1.07 -6.38
C ASN A 32 9.16 0.87 -7.89
N ILE A 33 9.07 1.97 -8.62
CA ILE A 33 9.01 1.98 -10.08
C ILE A 33 10.42 2.25 -10.60
N THR A 34 11.09 1.23 -11.11
CA THR A 34 12.45 1.34 -11.63
C THR A 34 12.43 1.79 -13.10
N GLN A 35 13.47 2.50 -13.57
CA GLN A 35 13.60 2.82 -15.00
C GLN A 35 13.67 1.56 -15.87
N ASP A 36 14.16 0.45 -15.32
CA ASP A 36 14.18 -0.86 -15.97
C ASP A 36 12.78 -1.36 -16.32
N SER A 37 11.75 -0.92 -15.57
CA SER A 37 10.35 -1.22 -15.92
C SER A 37 9.89 -0.56 -17.23
N GLU A 38 10.61 0.44 -17.74
CA GLU A 38 10.30 1.11 -19.01
C GLU A 38 11.18 0.61 -20.18
N ASP A 39 12.18 -0.26 -19.94
CA ASP A 39 13.08 -0.78 -20.97
C ASP A 39 12.58 -2.11 -21.54
N GLU A 40 11.99 -2.09 -22.73
CA GLU A 40 11.52 -3.27 -23.46
C GLU A 40 12.62 -4.32 -23.73
N ASN A 41 13.92 -3.98 -23.58
CA ASN A 41 15.05 -4.91 -23.76
C ASN A 41 15.48 -5.61 -22.46
N LYS A 42 14.94 -5.23 -21.30
CA LYS A 42 15.16 -5.92 -20.03
C LYS A 42 13.97 -6.83 -19.75
N GLU A 43 14.16 -8.14 -19.95
CA GLU A 43 13.09 -9.14 -19.81
C GLU A 43 12.50 -9.22 -18.38
N GLU A 44 13.21 -8.72 -17.35
CA GLU A 44 12.92 -8.99 -15.94
C GLU A 44 12.01 -7.97 -15.23
N ALA A 45 11.68 -6.83 -15.84
CA ALA A 45 10.94 -5.75 -15.17
C ALA A 45 9.57 -5.47 -15.80
N TYR A 46 8.50 -5.61 -15.01
CA TYR A 46 7.14 -5.33 -15.46
C TYR A 46 6.88 -3.83 -15.59
N PRO A 47 6.24 -3.32 -16.67
CA PRO A 47 6.05 -1.89 -16.90
C PRO A 47 4.93 -1.28 -16.02
N VAL A 48 5.27 -1.02 -14.76
CA VAL A 48 4.34 -0.53 -13.74
C VAL A 48 3.75 0.84 -14.10
N HIS A 49 4.58 1.78 -14.54
CA HIS A 49 4.13 3.14 -14.90
C HIS A 49 3.09 3.11 -16.02
N ASP A 50 3.38 2.40 -17.12
CA ASP A 50 2.44 2.21 -18.23
C ASP A 50 1.16 1.48 -17.80
N HIS A 51 1.27 0.50 -16.92
CA HIS A 51 0.09 -0.19 -16.38
C HIS A 51 -0.81 0.80 -15.64
N ILE A 52 -0.23 1.61 -14.74
CA ILE A 52 -0.98 2.61 -13.98
C ILE A 52 -1.63 3.62 -14.94
N LEU A 53 -0.89 4.15 -15.93
CA LEU A 53 -1.43 5.10 -16.92
C LEU A 53 -2.61 4.55 -17.74
N LYS A 54 -2.64 3.23 -18.00
CA LYS A 54 -3.76 2.57 -18.68
C LYS A 54 -4.99 2.38 -17.77
N LYS A 55 -4.82 2.47 -16.46
CA LYS A 55 -5.85 2.16 -15.46
C LYS A 55 -6.47 3.40 -14.82
N ILE A 56 -5.73 4.48 -14.69
CA ILE A 56 -6.18 5.71 -14.03
C ILE A 56 -6.96 6.62 -14.97
N LEU A 57 -7.76 7.51 -14.39
CA LEU A 57 -8.54 8.50 -15.14
C LEU A 57 -7.68 9.70 -15.55
N LYS A 58 -8.24 10.48 -16.48
CA LYS A 58 -7.70 11.79 -16.85
C LYS A 58 -8.74 12.86 -16.57
N ASP A 59 -8.29 14.02 -16.13
CA ASP A 59 -9.19 15.15 -15.91
C ASP A 59 -9.61 15.84 -17.22
N LYS A 60 -10.40 16.91 -17.10
CA LYS A 60 -10.88 17.71 -18.25
C LYS A 60 -9.76 18.34 -19.10
N ASN A 61 -8.56 18.48 -18.55
CA ASN A 61 -7.38 19.00 -19.22
C ASN A 61 -6.46 17.87 -19.72
N ASN A 62 -6.96 16.63 -19.74
CA ASN A 62 -6.24 15.44 -20.15
C ASN A 62 -4.98 15.17 -19.29
N ILE A 63 -5.00 15.60 -18.02
CA ILE A 63 -3.95 15.29 -17.04
C ILE A 63 -4.30 13.95 -16.37
N PRO A 64 -3.45 12.91 -16.48
CA PRO A 64 -3.65 11.67 -15.74
C PRO A 64 -3.47 11.92 -14.25
N TYR A 65 -4.35 11.36 -13.42
CA TYR A 65 -4.30 11.59 -11.97
C TYR A 65 -4.58 10.32 -11.15
N LEU A 66 -3.94 10.25 -9.99
CA LEU A 66 -4.34 9.37 -8.89
C LEU A 66 -5.21 10.16 -7.91
N ASP A 67 -6.27 9.53 -7.41
CA ASP A 67 -7.10 10.14 -6.37
C ASP A 67 -6.34 10.26 -5.06
N VAL A 68 -5.62 9.20 -4.68
CA VAL A 68 -4.78 9.18 -3.47
C VAL A 68 -3.46 8.46 -3.74
N PHE A 69 -2.36 9.04 -3.28
CA PHE A 69 -1.09 8.34 -3.08
C PHE A 69 -0.80 8.25 -1.58
N ILE A 70 -0.56 7.04 -1.09
CA ILE A 70 -0.21 6.76 0.31
C ILE A 70 1.24 6.29 0.34
N LEU A 71 2.11 7.04 1.01
CA LEU A 71 3.46 6.60 1.32
C LEU A 71 3.50 6.05 2.74
N THR A 72 3.77 4.76 2.90
CA THR A 72 3.82 4.12 4.20
C THR A 72 4.97 4.66 5.04
N HIS A 73 6.17 4.78 4.45
CA HIS A 73 7.38 5.35 5.05
C HIS A 73 8.39 5.77 3.96
N PRO A 74 9.40 6.61 4.27
CA PRO A 74 10.23 7.25 3.25
C PRO A 74 11.48 6.46 2.81
N ASP A 75 11.52 5.14 3.00
CA ASP A 75 12.62 4.34 2.45
C ASP A 75 12.51 4.18 0.94
N GLU A 76 13.67 3.98 0.29
CA GLU A 76 13.77 4.13 -1.16
C GLU A 76 12.89 3.12 -1.89
N ASP A 77 12.84 1.87 -1.46
CA ASP A 77 12.00 0.81 -2.02
C ASP A 77 10.49 0.99 -1.80
N HIS A 78 10.06 2.08 -1.15
CA HIS A 78 8.66 2.50 -1.04
C HIS A 78 8.35 3.80 -1.79
N CYS A 79 9.38 4.51 -2.27
CA CYS A 79 9.21 5.74 -3.06
C CYS A 79 10.05 5.81 -4.35
N ARG A 80 10.83 4.79 -4.70
CA ARG A 80 11.68 4.78 -5.90
C ARG A 80 10.85 5.04 -7.14
N GLY A 81 11.37 5.91 -8.01
CA GLY A 81 10.70 6.33 -9.23
C GLY A 81 9.63 7.38 -9.00
N PHE A 82 9.46 7.91 -7.79
CA PHE A 82 8.50 8.99 -7.54
C PHE A 82 8.78 10.21 -8.44
N VAL A 83 10.05 10.60 -8.55
CA VAL A 83 10.51 11.72 -9.40
C VAL A 83 10.15 11.51 -10.86
N THR A 84 10.27 10.29 -11.38
CA THR A 84 10.00 9.97 -12.79
C THR A 84 8.52 9.76 -13.07
N THR A 85 7.75 9.25 -12.10
CA THR A 85 6.34 8.87 -12.27
C THR A 85 5.37 10.02 -12.03
N PHE A 86 5.63 10.86 -11.03
CA PHE A 86 4.65 11.85 -10.55
C PHE A 86 5.04 13.28 -10.88
N TYR A 87 4.01 14.09 -11.11
CA TYR A 87 4.15 15.54 -11.14
C TYR A 87 4.16 16.10 -9.72
N THR A 88 5.14 16.95 -9.44
CA THR A 88 5.25 17.71 -8.18
C THR A 88 5.28 19.21 -8.47
N GLY A 89 4.77 20.02 -7.54
CA GLY A 89 4.63 21.46 -7.73
C GLY A 89 3.18 21.89 -7.90
N ASP A 90 2.98 23.18 -8.20
CA ASP A 90 1.65 23.74 -8.43
C ASP A 90 0.99 23.09 -9.66
N PRO A 91 -0.16 22.42 -9.51
CA PRO A 91 -0.89 21.77 -10.60
C PRO A 91 -1.22 22.69 -11.79
N SER A 92 -1.27 24.00 -11.59
CA SER A 92 -1.50 24.98 -12.65
C SER A 92 -0.33 25.09 -13.64
N ASN A 93 0.87 24.66 -13.23
CA ASN A 93 2.09 24.63 -14.03
C ASN A 93 2.34 23.29 -14.71
N TYR A 94 1.34 22.40 -14.77
CA TYR A 94 1.45 21.14 -15.51
C TYR A 94 1.48 21.43 -17.02
N GLU A 95 2.59 21.10 -17.68
CA GLU A 95 2.85 21.46 -19.06
C GLU A 95 2.79 20.26 -20.02
N GLU A 96 2.88 20.55 -21.33
CA GLU A 96 2.90 19.52 -22.37
C GLU A 96 4.10 18.56 -22.26
N LYS A 97 5.23 19.01 -21.67
CA LYS A 97 6.38 18.13 -21.40
C LYS A 97 6.02 17.05 -20.38
N ASP A 98 5.33 17.43 -19.30
CA ASP A 98 4.95 16.52 -18.21
C ASP A 98 3.93 15.51 -18.75
N ARG A 99 3.01 15.97 -19.60
CA ARG A 99 2.06 15.11 -20.31
C ARG A 99 2.75 14.08 -21.20
N LYS A 100 3.78 14.48 -21.95
CA LYS A 100 4.53 13.59 -22.85
C LYS A 100 5.35 12.56 -22.10
N GLU A 101 5.87 12.94 -20.93
CA GLU A 101 6.56 12.04 -20.00
C GLU A 101 5.59 11.15 -19.21
N GLY A 102 4.27 11.33 -19.37
CA GLY A 102 3.28 10.55 -18.66
C GLY A 102 3.16 10.87 -17.18
N LYS A 103 3.68 12.03 -16.71
CA LYS A 103 3.65 12.40 -15.29
C LYS A 103 2.24 12.37 -14.73
N ILE A 104 2.05 11.64 -13.64
CA ILE A 104 0.75 11.50 -12.98
C ILE A 104 0.61 12.57 -11.90
N ARG A 105 -0.50 13.31 -11.88
CA ARG A 105 -0.82 14.21 -10.78
C ARG A 105 -1.37 13.41 -9.59
N ILE A 106 -0.86 13.65 -8.39
CA ILE A 106 -1.41 13.08 -7.15
C ILE A 106 -2.41 14.06 -6.57
N ASP A 107 -3.70 13.74 -6.62
CA ASP A 107 -4.73 14.68 -6.17
C ASP A 107 -4.70 14.90 -4.64
N GLU A 108 -4.54 13.83 -3.87
CA GLU A 108 -4.39 13.85 -2.40
C GLU A 108 -3.20 12.97 -1.97
N LEU A 109 -2.27 13.54 -1.19
CA LEU A 109 -1.05 12.88 -0.70
C LEU A 109 -1.21 12.51 0.77
N TRP A 110 -1.00 11.24 1.11
CA TRP A 110 -1.09 10.71 2.47
C TRP A 110 0.28 10.20 2.93
N LEU A 111 0.67 10.57 4.15
CA LEU A 111 1.98 10.25 4.71
C LEU A 111 1.95 10.27 6.24
N SER A 112 2.91 9.62 6.86
CA SER A 112 3.07 9.67 8.31
C SER A 112 3.80 10.94 8.77
N PRO A 113 3.64 11.35 10.04
CA PRO A 113 4.44 12.41 10.66
C PRO A 113 5.95 12.25 10.47
N ARG A 114 6.44 11.02 10.31
CA ARG A 114 7.87 10.72 10.14
C ARG A 114 8.50 11.51 9.00
N MET A 115 7.75 11.79 7.94
CA MET A 115 8.25 12.57 6.80
C MET A 115 8.84 13.93 7.23
N PHE A 116 8.30 14.55 8.28
CA PHE A 116 8.73 15.86 8.76
C PHE A 116 9.58 15.79 10.04
N SER A 117 10.01 14.59 10.45
CA SER A 117 10.76 14.43 11.69
C SER A 117 12.15 15.08 11.60
N SER A 118 12.60 15.71 12.69
CA SER A 118 13.98 16.19 12.82
C SER A 118 15.01 15.06 12.79
N CYS A 119 14.60 13.82 13.08
CA CYS A 119 15.44 12.63 12.94
C CYS A 119 15.81 12.34 11.47
N GLU A 120 15.03 12.85 10.52
CA GLU A 120 15.36 12.77 9.10
C GLU A 120 16.30 13.92 8.77
N GLU A 121 17.59 13.78 9.09
CA GLU A 121 18.59 14.69 8.56
C GLU A 121 18.47 14.67 7.03
N LYS A 122 18.19 15.83 6.42
CA LYS A 122 17.85 15.97 4.97
C LYS A 122 18.91 15.41 4.00
N GLY A 123 20.05 14.90 4.49
CA GLY A 123 21.08 14.20 3.72
C GLY A 123 20.98 12.67 3.68
N GLU A 124 20.14 12.03 4.51
CA GLU A 124 19.98 10.56 4.57
C GLU A 124 18.80 10.02 3.77
N LEU A 125 17.93 10.91 3.25
CA LEU A 125 16.82 10.55 2.39
C LEU A 125 17.31 10.33 0.95
N SER A 126 16.75 9.30 0.29
CA SER A 126 16.94 9.10 -1.14
C SER A 126 16.43 10.30 -1.95
N GLU A 127 16.86 10.45 -3.21
CA GLU A 127 16.36 11.52 -4.08
C GLU A 127 14.83 11.50 -4.20
N SER A 128 14.24 10.30 -4.29
CA SER A 128 12.80 10.13 -4.37
C SER A 128 12.11 10.56 -3.08
N ALA A 129 12.63 10.15 -1.92
CA ALA A 129 12.08 10.55 -0.64
C ALA A 129 12.20 12.07 -0.39
N GLN A 130 13.31 12.69 -0.79
CA GLN A 130 13.46 14.15 -0.75
C GLN A 130 12.44 14.87 -1.66
N CYS A 131 12.10 14.28 -2.81
CA CYS A 131 11.08 14.82 -3.70
C CYS A 131 9.68 14.75 -3.06
N VAL A 132 9.33 13.61 -2.44
CA VAL A 132 8.08 13.48 -1.67
C VAL A 132 8.04 14.50 -0.53
N TYR A 133 9.12 14.63 0.25
CA TYR A 133 9.22 15.62 1.32
C TYR A 133 8.92 17.03 0.82
N LYS A 134 9.56 17.48 -0.26
CA LYS A 134 9.37 18.84 -0.80
C LYS A 134 7.94 19.07 -1.29
N GLU A 135 7.35 18.06 -1.92
CA GLU A 135 5.95 18.14 -2.36
C GLU A 135 4.98 18.17 -1.17
N ALA A 136 5.25 17.39 -0.13
CA ALA A 136 4.47 17.39 1.11
C ALA A 136 4.59 18.74 1.85
N GLU A 137 5.80 19.29 1.97
CA GLU A 137 6.09 20.59 2.56
C GLU A 137 5.33 21.70 1.82
N ARG A 138 5.38 21.72 0.47
CA ARG A 138 4.60 22.66 -0.35
C ARG A 138 3.09 22.59 -0.05
N ARG A 139 2.52 21.40 0.03
CA ARG A 139 1.08 21.21 0.32
C ARG A 139 0.73 21.61 1.75
N MET A 140 1.62 21.31 2.71
CA MET A 140 1.50 21.71 4.09
C MET A 140 1.49 23.24 4.23
N ASP A 141 2.38 23.94 3.53
CA ASP A 141 2.45 25.40 3.54
C ASP A 141 1.17 26.03 2.98
N LEU A 142 0.68 25.54 1.83
CA LEU A 142 -0.61 25.98 1.27
C LEU A 142 -1.76 25.82 2.28
N TYR A 143 -1.78 24.71 3.01
CA TYR A 143 -2.81 24.43 3.99
C TYR A 143 -2.70 25.37 5.21
N LYS A 144 -1.50 25.56 5.76
CA LYS A 144 -1.25 26.44 6.92
C LYS A 144 -1.51 27.92 6.62
N ASP A 145 -1.22 28.34 5.40
CA ASP A 145 -1.50 29.70 4.93
C ASP A 145 -3.00 29.96 4.69
N ASN A 146 -3.86 28.96 4.93
CA ASN A 146 -5.28 28.99 4.60
C ASN A 146 -5.53 29.33 3.12
N ASN A 147 -4.60 28.98 2.22
CA ASN A 147 -4.78 29.16 0.79
C ASN A 147 -5.90 28.21 0.33
N SER A 148 -6.90 28.75 -0.39
CA SER A 148 -8.00 27.96 -0.94
C SER A 148 -7.53 26.82 -1.85
N GLU A 149 -6.37 26.98 -2.49
CA GLU A 149 -5.75 25.98 -3.36
C GLU A 149 -5.38 24.69 -2.63
N SER A 150 -5.19 24.71 -1.30
CA SER A 150 -4.95 23.51 -0.48
C SER A 150 -6.09 22.47 -0.58
N LYS A 151 -7.28 22.90 -1.02
CA LYS A 151 -8.47 22.05 -1.20
C LYS A 151 -8.64 21.56 -2.63
N GLU A 152 -7.82 22.04 -3.57
CA GLU A 152 -7.92 21.68 -4.99
C GLU A 152 -7.18 20.37 -5.30
N PRO A 153 -7.63 19.60 -6.31
CA PRO A 153 -6.92 18.42 -6.79
C PRO A 153 -5.46 18.75 -7.13
N GLY A 154 -4.54 17.98 -6.56
CA GLY A 154 -3.09 18.15 -6.75
C GLY A 154 -2.39 18.85 -5.58
N ASN A 155 -3.15 19.37 -4.63
CA ASN A 155 -2.62 20.11 -3.48
C ASN A 155 -3.08 19.54 -2.12
N ARG A 156 -3.99 18.57 -2.11
CA ARG A 156 -4.54 18.03 -0.86
C ARG A 156 -3.48 17.20 -0.14
N LEU A 157 -3.45 17.34 1.18
CA LEU A 157 -2.56 16.62 2.08
C LEU A 157 -3.39 15.96 3.18
N ARG A 158 -2.97 14.77 3.59
CA ARG A 158 -3.45 14.09 4.79
C ARG A 158 -2.28 13.53 5.57
N VAL A 159 -2.35 13.66 6.89
CA VAL A 159 -1.35 13.11 7.80
C VAL A 159 -1.96 11.91 8.53
N ILE A 160 -1.29 10.76 8.47
CA ILE A 160 -1.74 9.51 9.08
C ILE A 160 -0.87 9.20 10.30
N GLY A 161 -1.46 9.24 11.48
CA GLY A 161 -0.75 9.20 12.75
C GLY A 161 -0.80 10.53 13.49
N TYR A 162 -0.13 10.59 14.64
CA TYR A 162 -0.04 11.79 15.46
C TYR A 162 1.40 11.97 15.94
N SER A 163 1.83 13.21 16.15
CA SER A 163 3.17 13.59 16.61
C SER A 163 3.09 14.97 17.29
N ASP A 164 3.96 15.20 18.27
CA ASP A 164 4.12 16.53 18.89
C ASP A 164 5.11 17.43 18.11
N ASN A 165 5.55 17.01 16.92
CA ASN A 165 6.40 17.82 16.06
C ASN A 165 5.74 19.18 15.77
N GLU A 166 6.47 20.25 16.12
CA GLU A 166 6.05 21.63 15.94
C GLU A 166 5.73 21.97 14.48
N GLU A 167 6.39 21.32 13.51
CA GLU A 167 6.10 21.47 12.09
C GLU A 167 4.70 20.98 11.73
N LEU A 168 4.03 20.13 12.52
CA LEU A 168 2.69 19.63 12.21
C LEU A 168 1.57 20.42 12.88
N LYS A 169 1.89 21.42 13.69
CA LYS A 169 0.88 22.29 14.32
C LYS A 169 0.02 23.00 13.27
N GLY A 170 -1.27 23.04 13.50
CA GLY A 170 -2.26 23.63 12.59
C GLY A 170 -2.84 22.65 11.57
N LEU A 171 -2.34 21.41 11.50
CA LEU A 171 -2.84 20.38 10.58
C LEU A 171 -3.93 19.49 11.17
N GLU A 172 -4.48 19.82 12.35
CA GLU A 172 -5.31 18.92 13.16
C GLU A 172 -6.53 18.38 12.39
N ASN A 173 -7.12 19.17 11.48
CA ASN A 173 -8.30 18.77 10.71
C ASN A 173 -7.99 17.80 9.54
N ILE A 174 -6.72 17.60 9.19
CA ILE A 174 -6.28 16.66 8.15
C ILE A 174 -5.49 15.49 8.74
N ILE A 175 -5.48 15.34 10.07
CA ILE A 175 -4.88 14.21 10.77
C ILE A 175 -5.92 13.09 10.94
N ILE A 176 -5.52 11.85 10.61
CA ILE A 176 -6.27 10.63 10.98
C ILE A 176 -5.39 9.77 11.88
N THR A 177 -5.87 9.45 13.07
CA THR A 177 -5.09 8.70 14.07
C THR A 177 -5.47 7.22 14.10
N PRO A 178 -4.55 6.33 14.57
CA PRO A 178 -4.85 4.92 14.79
C PRO A 178 -6.13 4.68 15.59
N GLY A 179 -6.86 3.63 15.23
CA GLY A 179 -8.16 3.28 15.80
C GLY A 179 -9.35 3.94 15.10
N ASN A 180 -9.11 4.82 14.12
CA ASN A 180 -10.16 5.49 13.36
C ASN A 180 -10.24 4.98 11.92
N SER A 181 -11.44 5.05 11.35
CA SER A 181 -11.67 4.82 9.92
C SER A 181 -11.79 6.12 9.15
N ILE A 182 -11.41 6.09 7.88
CA ILE A 182 -11.62 7.16 6.93
C ILE A 182 -12.22 6.61 5.63
N ASN A 183 -13.32 7.20 5.19
CA ASN A 183 -13.95 6.94 3.90
C ASN A 183 -13.99 8.17 2.98
N LEU A 184 -13.36 9.27 3.39
CA LEU A 184 -13.20 10.46 2.58
C LEU A 184 -11.94 10.29 1.71
N ILE A 185 -12.14 9.96 0.43
CA ILE A 185 -11.08 9.69 -0.53
C ILE A 185 -11.13 10.79 -1.60
N ASN A 186 -10.08 11.60 -1.71
CA ASN A 186 -10.00 12.71 -2.67
C ASN A 186 -11.20 13.67 -2.58
N SER A 187 -11.57 14.05 -1.34
CA SER A 187 -12.79 14.82 -1.00
C SER A 187 -14.14 14.16 -1.34
N ASN A 188 -14.15 12.89 -1.76
CA ASN A 188 -15.37 12.13 -2.04
C ASN A 188 -15.64 11.11 -0.92
N VAL A 189 -16.82 11.19 -0.30
CA VAL A 189 -17.23 10.22 0.74
C VAL A 189 -17.66 8.91 0.07
N LYS A 190 -16.94 7.83 0.36
CA LYS A 190 -17.25 6.49 -0.14
C LYS A 190 -18.22 5.78 0.80
N SER A 191 -19.30 5.24 0.24
CA SER A 191 -20.30 4.47 1.00
C SER A 191 -19.97 2.98 1.09
N ASP A 192 -19.05 2.54 0.23
CA ASP A 192 -18.68 1.14 -0.05
C ASP A 192 -17.19 0.86 0.17
N PHE A 193 -16.44 1.85 0.67
CA PHE A 193 -15.02 1.73 0.92
C PHE A 193 -14.58 2.57 2.13
N SER A 194 -13.63 2.05 2.90
CA SER A 194 -12.92 2.83 3.92
C SER A 194 -11.54 2.25 4.20
N PHE A 195 -10.64 3.06 4.73
CA PHE A 195 -9.43 2.59 5.39
C PHE A 195 -9.62 2.63 6.90
N PHE A 196 -9.20 1.59 7.62
CA PHE A 196 -9.00 1.62 9.07
C PHE A 196 -7.52 1.75 9.37
N ILE A 197 -7.14 2.71 10.21
CA ILE A 197 -5.73 2.99 10.52
C ILE A 197 -5.33 2.26 11.80
N HIS A 198 -4.29 1.44 11.73
CA HIS A 198 -3.74 0.71 12.87
C HIS A 198 -2.48 1.37 13.46
N ALA A 199 -1.67 2.02 12.62
CA ALA A 199 -0.43 2.70 13.00
C ALA A 199 -0.11 3.80 11.96
N PRO A 200 0.82 4.74 12.23
CA PRO A 200 1.83 4.74 13.30
C PRO A 200 1.33 5.30 14.64
N PHE A 201 1.96 4.87 15.75
CA PHE A 201 1.67 5.40 17.08
C PHE A 201 2.53 6.63 17.40
N LYS A 202 1.97 7.55 18.20
CA LYS A 202 2.67 8.78 18.63
C LYS A 202 4.03 8.50 19.26
N GLU A 203 4.09 7.53 20.17
CA GLU A 203 5.32 7.17 20.90
C GLU A 203 6.46 6.74 19.97
N ASP A 204 6.13 6.16 18.81
CA ASP A 204 7.10 5.73 17.81
C ASP A 204 7.47 6.89 16.87
N ASN A 205 6.51 7.74 16.50
CA ASN A 205 6.76 8.93 15.67
C ASN A 205 7.66 9.97 16.36
N ASP A 206 7.49 10.15 17.67
CA ASP A 206 8.23 11.15 18.46
C ASP A 206 9.52 10.60 19.09
N SER A 207 9.88 9.35 18.78
CA SER A 207 11.06 8.67 19.32
C SER A 207 12.24 8.78 18.36
N GLU A 208 13.34 9.37 18.86
CA GLU A 208 14.64 9.42 18.17
C GLU A 208 15.28 8.03 18.00
N LEU A 209 14.80 7.02 18.75
CA LEU A 209 15.28 5.64 18.65
C LEU A 209 14.54 4.82 17.59
N SER A 210 13.40 5.32 17.12
CA SER A 210 12.58 4.61 16.15
C SER A 210 13.13 4.78 14.74
N SER A 211 13.25 3.67 14.02
CA SER A 211 13.57 3.67 12.60
C SER A 211 12.38 4.09 11.75
N ARG A 212 12.60 4.40 10.47
CA ARG A 212 11.52 4.73 9.52
C ARG A 212 10.46 3.63 9.48
N ASN A 213 10.90 2.37 9.39
CA ASN A 213 10.06 1.18 9.38
C ASN A 213 9.09 1.14 10.58
N ASP A 214 9.55 1.56 11.77
CA ASP A 214 8.75 1.56 13.02
C ASP A 214 7.61 2.59 12.99
N THR A 215 7.65 3.51 12.03
CA THR A 215 6.66 4.58 11.81
C THR A 215 5.84 4.40 10.54
N SER A 216 5.89 3.20 9.93
CA SER A 216 5.11 2.90 8.74
C SER A 216 3.62 3.07 9.00
N ILE A 217 2.90 3.59 8.00
CA ILE A 217 1.45 3.52 8.01
C ILE A 217 1.02 2.05 7.92
N ILE A 218 0.33 1.59 8.95
CA ILE A 218 -0.35 0.31 8.94
C ILE A 218 -1.84 0.57 8.79
N LEU A 219 -2.45 0.05 7.74
CA LEU A 219 -3.86 0.25 7.45
C LEU A 219 -4.52 -1.02 6.91
N GLN A 220 -5.85 -1.02 7.00
CA GLN A 220 -6.70 -2.05 6.42
C GLN A 220 -7.70 -1.40 5.47
N ALA A 221 -7.65 -1.79 4.20
CA ALA A 221 -8.66 -1.44 3.20
C ALA A 221 -9.90 -2.32 3.39
N ARG A 222 -11.07 -1.69 3.54
CA ARG A 222 -12.36 -2.34 3.79
C ARG A 222 -13.31 -2.05 2.65
N PHE A 223 -13.78 -3.10 2.00
CA PHE A 223 -14.67 -3.02 0.85
C PHE A 223 -16.03 -3.58 1.19
N ASP A 224 -17.09 -2.86 0.86
CA ASP A 224 -18.44 -3.38 0.84
C ASP A 224 -18.85 -3.65 -0.62
N VAL A 225 -19.54 -4.76 -0.88
CA VAL A 225 -20.00 -5.10 -2.23
C VAL A 225 -21.49 -5.43 -2.20
N GLY A 226 -22.30 -4.57 -2.82
CA GLY A 226 -23.76 -4.65 -2.73
C GLY A 226 -24.23 -4.61 -1.27
N ASN A 227 -24.84 -5.69 -0.79
CA ASN A 227 -25.33 -5.79 0.59
C ASN A 227 -24.35 -6.49 1.55
N THR A 228 -23.18 -6.93 1.08
CA THR A 228 -22.17 -7.60 1.92
C THR A 228 -21.22 -6.56 2.48
N LYS A 229 -21.29 -6.32 3.79
CA LYS A 229 -20.32 -5.49 4.51
C LYS A 229 -19.00 -6.24 4.69
N ASN A 230 -17.88 -5.51 4.63
CA ASN A 230 -16.53 -6.09 4.70
C ASN A 230 -16.40 -7.30 3.75
N ALA A 231 -16.93 -7.17 2.53
CA ALA A 231 -16.80 -8.17 1.50
C ALA A 231 -15.33 -8.50 1.22
N GLY A 232 -14.42 -7.53 1.32
CA GLY A 232 -12.98 -7.75 1.33
C GLY A 232 -12.27 -6.92 2.39
N LEU A 233 -11.29 -7.51 3.06
CA LEU A 233 -10.37 -6.86 4.00
C LEU A 233 -8.93 -7.09 3.55
N ALA A 234 -8.20 -6.01 3.23
CA ALA A 234 -6.80 -6.09 2.80
C ALA A 234 -5.88 -5.31 3.74
N PHE A 235 -4.88 -5.97 4.30
CA PHE A 235 -3.94 -5.42 5.27
C PHE A 235 -2.64 -4.98 4.59
N PHE A 236 -2.18 -3.77 4.92
CA PHE A 236 -0.94 -3.17 4.44
C PHE A 236 -0.14 -2.65 5.64
N GLY A 237 1.12 -3.05 5.75
CA GLY A 237 1.96 -2.73 6.90
C GLY A 237 3.23 -1.94 6.60
N GLY A 238 3.52 -1.67 5.32
CA GLY A 238 4.86 -1.27 4.89
C GLY A 238 5.91 -2.20 5.51
N ASP A 239 6.92 -1.60 6.13
CA ASP A 239 8.03 -2.34 6.71
C ASP A 239 8.00 -2.46 8.23
N SER A 240 6.85 -2.19 8.83
CA SER A 240 6.67 -2.31 10.28
C SER A 240 7.08 -3.68 10.82
N LYS A 241 7.90 -3.64 11.88
CA LYS A 241 8.50 -4.79 12.54
C LYS A 241 7.57 -5.40 13.60
N CYS A 242 8.02 -6.51 14.18
CA CYS A 242 7.33 -7.28 15.21
C CYS A 242 6.81 -6.38 16.34
N THR A 243 7.65 -5.52 16.92
CA THR A 243 7.28 -4.55 17.98
C THR A 243 6.01 -3.77 17.68
N ILE A 244 5.92 -3.20 16.47
CA ILE A 244 4.80 -2.34 16.08
C ILE A 244 3.54 -3.18 15.87
N PHE A 245 3.65 -4.33 15.22
CA PHE A 245 2.51 -5.23 15.04
C PHE A 245 2.01 -5.83 16.35
N GLU A 246 2.89 -6.08 17.33
CA GLU A 246 2.47 -6.45 18.68
C GLU A 246 1.60 -5.37 19.32
N LYS A 247 2.00 -4.09 19.22
CA LYS A 247 1.19 -2.97 19.70
C LYS A 247 -0.15 -2.87 18.94
N VAL A 248 -0.16 -3.12 17.63
CA VAL A 248 -1.40 -3.18 16.83
C VAL A 248 -2.34 -4.25 17.38
N VAL A 249 -1.83 -5.46 17.69
CA VAL A 249 -2.62 -6.55 18.26
C VAL A 249 -3.16 -6.20 19.65
N GLU A 250 -2.37 -5.53 20.48
CA GLU A 250 -2.77 -5.13 21.83
C GLU A 250 -3.83 -4.02 21.86
N ARG A 251 -3.76 -3.08 20.91
CA ARG A 251 -4.58 -1.86 20.90
C ARG A 251 -5.82 -1.97 20.02
N SER A 252 -5.92 -2.99 19.16
CA SER A 252 -7.04 -3.16 18.23
C SER A 252 -8.08 -4.15 18.75
N GLU A 253 -9.34 -3.93 18.39
CA GLU A 253 -10.39 -4.94 18.57
C GLU A 253 -10.18 -6.11 17.60
N LYS A 254 -10.54 -7.32 18.01
CA LYS A 254 -10.35 -8.53 17.18
C LYS A 254 -11.00 -8.43 15.80
N GLN A 255 -12.16 -7.78 15.72
CA GLN A 255 -12.88 -7.58 14.46
C GLN A 255 -12.10 -6.72 13.46
N ASP A 256 -11.29 -5.78 13.96
CA ASP A 256 -10.48 -4.89 13.13
C ASP A 256 -9.19 -5.57 12.65
N LEU A 257 -8.82 -6.72 13.23
CA LEU A 257 -7.64 -7.51 12.87
C LEU A 257 -7.94 -8.62 11.85
N GLN A 258 -9.20 -8.80 11.43
CA GLN A 258 -9.55 -9.80 10.42
C GLN A 258 -9.05 -9.40 9.04
N TRP A 259 -8.62 -10.38 8.24
CA TRP A 259 -8.09 -10.10 6.90
C TRP A 259 -8.40 -11.21 5.89
N ASP A 260 -8.57 -10.81 4.62
CA ASP A 260 -8.65 -11.70 3.45
C ASP A 260 -7.38 -11.65 2.61
N LEU A 261 -6.73 -10.48 2.53
CA LEU A 261 -5.45 -10.28 1.87
C LEU A 261 -4.49 -9.66 2.89
N PHE A 262 -3.29 -10.20 3.01
CA PHE A 262 -2.26 -9.68 3.91
C PHE A 262 -0.96 -9.51 3.14
N LEU A 263 -0.56 -8.27 2.90
CA LEU A 263 0.76 -7.99 2.33
C LEU A 263 1.79 -8.22 3.45
N ALA A 264 2.68 -9.21 3.26
CA ALA A 264 3.70 -9.61 4.20
C ALA A 264 4.66 -8.43 4.47
N PRO A 265 4.67 -7.85 5.68
CA PRO A 265 5.46 -6.67 5.97
C PRO A 265 6.94 -6.86 5.71
N HIS A 266 7.60 -5.79 5.28
CA HIS A 266 9.04 -5.76 5.02
C HIS A 266 9.47 -6.90 4.09
N HIS A 267 8.72 -7.06 3.00
CA HIS A 267 9.02 -7.99 1.91
C HIS A 267 9.25 -9.44 2.38
N CYS A 268 8.43 -9.92 3.32
CA CYS A 268 8.58 -11.24 3.96
C CYS A 268 9.86 -11.37 4.83
N SER A 269 10.20 -10.31 5.56
CA SER A 269 11.30 -10.31 6.54
C SER A 269 11.00 -11.19 7.76
N TRP A 270 12.05 -11.77 8.36
CA TRP A 270 11.97 -12.38 9.69
C TRP A 270 11.60 -11.36 10.78
N TYR A 271 11.95 -10.08 10.60
CA TYR A 271 11.71 -9.05 11.61
C TYR A 271 10.23 -8.72 11.83
N PHE A 272 9.33 -9.23 10.99
CA PHE A 272 7.89 -9.23 11.28
C PHE A 272 7.53 -10.23 12.40
N PHE A 273 8.25 -11.35 12.50
CA PHE A 273 7.97 -12.43 13.44
C PHE A 273 8.72 -12.32 14.76
N ASN A 274 9.91 -11.72 14.77
CA ASN A 274 10.72 -11.54 15.98
C ASN A 274 11.53 -10.24 15.90
N GLU A 275 11.89 -9.65 17.02
CA GLU A 275 12.79 -8.49 17.11
C GLU A 275 14.25 -8.89 16.96
N LEU A 276 14.58 -10.12 17.36
CA LEU A 276 15.91 -10.72 17.22
C LEU A 276 16.08 -11.38 15.84
N SER A 277 17.33 -11.59 15.43
CA SER A 277 17.61 -12.30 14.17
C SER A 277 17.15 -13.76 14.27
N TYR A 278 16.99 -14.42 13.12
CA TYR A 278 16.54 -15.81 13.09
C TYR A 278 17.57 -16.76 13.74
N GLU A 279 18.87 -16.44 13.62
CA GLU A 279 19.97 -17.21 14.21
C GLU A 279 19.99 -17.08 15.75
N GLU A 280 19.62 -15.91 16.26
CA GLU A 280 19.55 -15.64 17.70
C GLU A 280 18.30 -16.27 18.32
N ASP A 281 17.13 -16.07 17.70
CA ASP A 281 15.87 -16.66 18.14
C ASP A 281 14.94 -16.95 16.95
N PRO A 282 14.86 -18.22 16.49
CA PRO A 282 13.97 -18.63 15.42
C PRO A 282 12.52 -18.84 15.90
N THR A 283 12.14 -18.29 17.07
CA THR A 283 10.80 -18.42 17.63
C THR A 283 9.93 -17.22 17.22
N PRO A 284 8.81 -17.42 16.50
CA PRO A 284 7.90 -16.32 16.20
C PRO A 284 7.18 -15.82 17.45
N SER A 285 6.92 -14.52 17.50
CA SER A 285 6.04 -13.90 18.49
C SER A 285 4.64 -14.52 18.45
N LYS A 286 4.12 -14.86 19.62
CA LYS A 286 2.77 -15.38 19.76
C LYS A 286 1.70 -14.39 19.27
N LYS A 287 1.87 -13.09 19.53
CA LYS A 287 0.90 -12.06 19.10
C LYS A 287 0.86 -11.96 17.58
N ILE A 288 2.00 -12.09 16.91
CA ILE A 288 2.09 -12.14 15.46
C ILE A 288 1.40 -13.41 14.92
N LEU A 289 1.62 -14.56 15.55
CA LEU A 289 0.93 -15.79 15.18
C LEU A 289 -0.59 -15.72 15.39
N ASP A 290 -1.04 -15.00 16.41
CA ASP A 290 -2.45 -14.73 16.71
C ASP A 290 -3.06 -13.78 15.65
N LEU A 291 -2.35 -12.72 15.24
CA LEU A 291 -2.75 -11.84 14.14
C LEU A 291 -2.92 -12.60 12.82
N LEU A 292 -1.96 -13.43 12.45
CA LEU A 292 -2.08 -14.25 11.24
C LEU A 292 -3.20 -15.30 11.37
N GLY A 293 -3.56 -15.67 12.60
CA GLY A 293 -4.72 -16.50 12.91
C GLY A 293 -6.07 -15.81 12.74
N MET A 294 -6.10 -14.48 12.57
CA MET A 294 -7.31 -13.71 12.24
C MET A 294 -7.64 -13.73 10.74
N SER A 295 -6.93 -14.56 9.95
CA SER A 295 -7.28 -14.84 8.56
C SER A 295 -8.72 -15.35 8.44
N ARG A 296 -9.44 -14.79 7.47
CA ARG A 296 -10.74 -15.31 7.05
C ARG A 296 -10.57 -16.54 6.16
N GLU A 297 -11.63 -17.33 6.03
CA GLU A 297 -11.60 -18.54 5.20
C GLU A 297 -11.16 -18.21 3.76
N GLY A 298 -10.09 -18.87 3.32
CA GLY A 298 -9.51 -18.70 1.99
C GLY A 298 -8.60 -17.49 1.83
N ALA A 299 -8.23 -16.80 2.90
CA ALA A 299 -7.34 -15.65 2.82
C ALA A 299 -6.01 -15.95 2.08
N PHE A 300 -5.39 -14.90 1.55
CA PHE A 300 -4.12 -14.93 0.84
C PHE A 300 -3.09 -14.09 1.58
N ILE A 301 -1.84 -14.56 1.56
CA ILE A 301 -0.69 -13.76 1.93
C ILE A 301 0.07 -13.45 0.65
N ILE A 302 0.38 -12.17 0.46
CA ILE A 302 1.14 -11.67 -0.69
C ILE A 302 2.50 -11.23 -0.15
N ALA A 303 3.59 -11.72 -0.72
CA ALA A 303 4.93 -11.24 -0.43
C ALA A 303 5.42 -10.43 -1.64
N SER A 304 5.51 -9.10 -1.50
CA SER A 304 6.17 -8.28 -2.51
C SER A 304 7.68 -8.37 -2.29
N CYS A 305 8.30 -9.34 -2.95
CA CYS A 305 9.71 -9.65 -2.75
C CYS A 305 10.30 -10.34 -3.97
N LYS A 306 11.63 -10.39 -4.01
CA LYS A 306 12.40 -11.29 -4.88
C LYS A 306 12.03 -12.77 -4.64
N PRO A 307 12.39 -13.70 -5.54
CA PRO A 307 12.19 -15.13 -5.31
C PRO A 307 12.76 -15.59 -3.96
N ILE A 308 12.02 -16.44 -3.28
CA ILE A 308 12.33 -16.90 -1.92
C ILE A 308 13.15 -18.18 -2.01
N VAL A 309 14.43 -18.07 -1.73
CA VAL A 309 15.39 -19.18 -1.74
C VAL A 309 15.78 -19.60 -0.32
N ASP A 310 16.18 -20.85 -0.14
CA ASP A 310 16.64 -21.39 1.15
C ASP A 310 18.08 -20.94 1.43
N ASN A 311 18.23 -19.68 1.85
CA ASN A 311 19.48 -19.05 2.27
C ASN A 311 19.25 -18.10 3.45
N ASP A 312 20.31 -17.38 3.84
CA ASP A 312 20.31 -16.46 4.99
C ASP A 312 19.86 -15.03 4.62
N ASP A 313 19.27 -14.81 3.44
CA ASP A 313 18.81 -13.49 3.03
C ASP A 313 17.63 -13.03 3.90
N ASN A 314 17.57 -11.73 4.19
CA ASN A 314 16.46 -11.13 4.92
C ASN A 314 16.38 -9.62 4.59
N PRO A 315 15.39 -9.15 3.82
CA PRO A 315 14.30 -9.90 3.16
C PRO A 315 14.62 -10.37 1.70
N PRO A 316 13.83 -11.30 1.14
CA PRO A 316 12.86 -12.15 1.83
C PRO A 316 13.57 -13.24 2.64
N HIS A 317 13.00 -13.63 3.77
CA HIS A 317 13.59 -14.67 4.62
C HIS A 317 12.84 -16.01 4.49
N PHE A 318 13.59 -17.10 4.25
CA PHE A 318 13.00 -18.43 4.05
C PHE A 318 12.23 -18.94 5.27
N GLY A 319 12.74 -18.72 6.47
CA GLY A 319 12.05 -19.06 7.72
C GLY A 319 10.74 -18.30 7.90
N ALA A 320 10.71 -17.02 7.50
CA ALA A 320 9.49 -16.19 7.57
C ALA A 320 8.44 -16.71 6.58
N ALA A 321 8.84 -17.02 5.35
CA ALA A 321 7.96 -17.61 4.34
C ALA A 321 7.35 -18.93 4.81
N LYS A 322 8.12 -19.79 5.52
CA LYS A 322 7.59 -21.01 6.13
C LYS A 322 6.49 -20.72 7.15
N GLU A 323 6.65 -19.71 8.01
CA GLU A 323 5.63 -19.34 8.98
C GLU A 323 4.35 -18.81 8.32
N TYR A 324 4.48 -17.96 7.29
CA TYR A 324 3.33 -17.50 6.52
C TYR A 324 2.60 -18.64 5.81
N LYS A 325 3.33 -19.55 5.16
CA LYS A 325 2.75 -20.73 4.46
C LYS A 325 1.95 -21.64 5.40
N LYS A 326 2.26 -21.70 6.70
CA LYS A 326 1.47 -22.44 7.70
C LYS A 326 0.10 -21.82 7.98
N LYS A 327 -0.11 -20.54 7.64
CA LYS A 327 -1.31 -19.77 8.00
C LYS A 327 -2.36 -19.73 6.89
N VAL A 328 -1.98 -20.06 5.66
CA VAL A 328 -2.86 -20.10 4.50
C VAL A 328 -2.76 -21.46 3.80
N LYS A 329 -3.65 -21.72 2.83
CA LYS A 329 -3.52 -22.91 1.98
C LYS A 329 -2.24 -22.81 1.14
N GLU A 330 -1.70 -23.95 0.72
CA GLU A 330 -0.43 -24.02 -0.03
C GLU A 330 -0.37 -23.06 -1.24
N ASN A 331 -1.47 -22.96 -2.00
CA ASN A 331 -1.57 -22.08 -3.18
C ASN A 331 -2.01 -20.63 -2.85
N ASN A 332 -2.08 -20.27 -1.58
CA ASN A 332 -2.56 -18.95 -1.13
C ASN A 332 -1.45 -18.06 -0.55
N PHE A 333 -0.20 -18.53 -0.53
CA PHE A 333 0.97 -17.69 -0.31
C PHE A 333 1.59 -17.37 -1.67
N LEU A 334 1.64 -16.09 -2.04
CA LEU A 334 2.03 -15.63 -3.38
C LEU A 334 3.19 -14.64 -3.29
N ALA A 335 4.35 -14.98 -3.84
CA ALA A 335 5.45 -14.03 -4.01
C ALA A 335 5.32 -13.33 -5.37
N THR A 336 5.39 -12.00 -5.40
CA THR A 336 5.11 -11.22 -6.61
C THR A 336 6.10 -11.53 -7.74
N MET A 337 7.39 -11.69 -7.43
CA MET A 337 8.42 -12.04 -8.43
C MET A 337 8.42 -13.52 -8.83
N GLU A 338 7.65 -14.39 -8.17
CA GLU A 338 7.46 -15.80 -8.59
C GLU A 338 6.14 -16.01 -9.33
N TRP A 339 5.22 -15.04 -9.25
CA TRP A 339 3.89 -15.16 -9.80
C TRP A 339 3.90 -15.21 -11.33
N THR A 340 3.10 -16.11 -11.90
CA THR A 340 3.07 -16.53 -13.31
C THR A 340 4.35 -17.16 -13.84
N ASN A 341 5.50 -16.48 -13.72
CA ASN A 341 6.80 -16.92 -14.20
C ASN A 341 7.89 -16.01 -13.63
N GLU A 342 8.91 -16.57 -12.96
CA GLU A 342 10.03 -15.81 -12.39
C GLU A 342 10.81 -14.97 -13.42
N LYS A 343 10.83 -15.38 -14.69
CA LYS A 343 11.56 -14.63 -15.74
C LYS A 343 10.83 -13.40 -16.23
N ASN A 344 9.50 -13.41 -16.17
CA ASN A 344 8.66 -12.31 -16.63
C ASN A 344 7.42 -12.27 -15.71
N PRO A 345 7.61 -11.85 -14.46
CA PRO A 345 6.54 -11.86 -13.48
C PRO A 345 5.50 -10.80 -13.87
N THR A 346 4.24 -11.12 -13.61
CA THR A 346 3.12 -10.21 -13.87
C THR A 346 2.43 -9.84 -12.56
N PRO A 347 1.65 -8.75 -12.51
CA PRO A 347 0.97 -8.34 -11.30
C PRO A 347 -0.03 -9.39 -10.80
N ILE A 348 -0.17 -9.51 -9.49
CA ILE A 348 -1.24 -10.30 -8.88
C ILE A 348 -2.46 -9.40 -8.75
N ASN A 349 -3.52 -9.67 -9.51
CA ASN A 349 -4.76 -8.90 -9.46
C ASN A 349 -5.85 -9.67 -8.72
N PHE A 350 -6.41 -9.04 -7.68
CA PHE A 350 -7.60 -9.50 -6.99
C PHE A 350 -8.77 -8.61 -7.33
N ARG A 351 -9.88 -9.23 -7.68
CA ARG A 351 -11.19 -8.61 -7.77
C ARG A 351 -11.98 -8.83 -6.49
N ILE A 352 -12.58 -7.79 -5.95
CA ILE A 352 -13.37 -7.87 -4.73
C ILE A 352 -14.83 -8.12 -5.09
N THR A 353 -15.37 -9.25 -4.62
CA THR A 353 -16.74 -9.67 -4.88
C THR A 353 -17.49 -9.87 -3.57
N GLN A 354 -18.81 -10.12 -3.63
CA GLN A 354 -19.60 -10.48 -2.44
C GLN A 354 -19.12 -11.76 -1.74
N MET A 355 -18.34 -12.60 -2.43
CA MET A 355 -17.77 -13.84 -1.91
C MET A 355 -16.34 -13.65 -1.37
N GLY A 356 -15.82 -12.43 -1.38
CA GLY A 356 -14.43 -12.14 -1.04
C GLY A 356 -13.55 -11.82 -2.25
N PRO A 357 -12.26 -11.57 -1.99
CA PRO A 357 -11.25 -11.40 -3.03
C PRO A 357 -11.09 -12.66 -3.89
N GLN A 358 -11.05 -12.47 -5.20
CA GLN A 358 -10.83 -13.52 -6.20
C GLN A 358 -9.68 -13.12 -7.11
N ILE A 359 -8.69 -14.01 -7.28
CA ILE A 359 -7.62 -13.81 -8.25
C ILE A 359 -8.21 -13.75 -9.66
N VAL A 360 -7.74 -12.80 -10.47
CA VAL A 360 -8.08 -12.69 -11.88
C VAL A 360 -6.97 -13.36 -12.70
N ASP A 361 -7.29 -14.45 -13.41
CA ASP A 361 -6.34 -15.16 -14.25
C ASP A 361 -5.98 -14.32 -15.50
N HIS A 362 -4.67 -14.15 -15.76
CA HIS A 362 -4.09 -13.30 -16.81
C HIS A 362 -4.51 -13.65 -18.25
N GLU A 363 -5.00 -14.88 -18.50
CA GLU A 363 -5.42 -15.32 -19.84
C GLU A 363 -6.63 -14.53 -20.41
N THR A 364 -7.33 -13.74 -19.59
CA THR A 364 -8.56 -13.04 -20.00
C THR A 364 -8.37 -11.61 -20.52
N ASN A 365 -7.17 -11.03 -20.46
CA ASN A 365 -6.93 -9.64 -20.91
C ASN A 365 -6.77 -9.47 -22.45
N GLN A 366 -6.85 -10.55 -23.25
CA GLN A 366 -6.86 -10.46 -24.72
C GLN A 366 -8.23 -10.69 -25.38
N SER A 367 -9.32 -10.88 -24.63
CA SER A 367 -10.63 -10.95 -25.26
C SER A 367 -11.76 -10.47 -24.34
N ILE A 368 -12.22 -9.26 -24.59
CA ILE A 368 -13.65 -8.99 -24.43
C ILE A 368 -14.35 -9.89 -25.45
N VAL A 369 -14.85 -11.04 -24.99
CA VAL A 369 -16.08 -11.75 -25.37
C VAL A 369 -15.90 -13.24 -25.06
N SER A 370 -16.86 -13.76 -24.30
CA SER A 370 -17.18 -15.16 -24.04
C SER A 370 -16.68 -15.76 -22.72
N SER A 371 -17.68 -16.30 -22.04
CA SER A 371 -17.70 -16.93 -20.73
C SER A 371 -16.80 -18.17 -20.62
N ALA A 372 -16.31 -18.35 -19.38
CA ALA A 372 -15.92 -19.61 -18.73
C ALA A 372 -14.46 -20.08 -18.88
N ALA A 373 -13.62 -19.58 -17.98
CA ALA A 373 -12.74 -20.40 -17.14
C ALA A 373 -12.35 -19.59 -15.89
N ILE A 374 -13.32 -19.35 -15.00
CA ILE A 374 -13.05 -18.78 -13.68
C ILE A 374 -12.63 -19.95 -12.79
N ARG A 375 -11.41 -19.97 -12.26
CA ARG A 375 -11.10 -20.78 -11.07
C ARG A 375 -11.81 -20.15 -9.87
N SER A 376 -13.12 -20.36 -9.77
CA SER A 376 -13.88 -19.98 -8.60
C SER A 376 -13.57 -21.00 -7.51
N VAL A 377 -12.75 -20.62 -6.54
CA VAL A 377 -12.88 -21.25 -5.21
C VAL A 377 -14.25 -20.82 -4.72
N VAL A 378 -15.22 -21.74 -4.78
CA VAL A 378 -16.59 -21.48 -4.32
C VAL A 378 -16.52 -21.15 -2.83
N ARG A 379 -16.64 -19.87 -2.49
CA ARG A 379 -16.83 -19.39 -1.11
C ARG A 379 -18.30 -19.07 -0.88
N THR A 380 -18.88 -19.67 0.14
CA THR A 380 -20.23 -19.31 0.58
C THR A 380 -20.23 -17.83 1.02
N PRO A 381 -21.23 -17.01 0.65
CA PRO A 381 -21.37 -15.65 1.13
C PRO A 381 -21.25 -15.60 2.66
N GLN A 382 -20.33 -14.79 3.17
CA GLN A 382 -20.16 -14.64 4.60
C GLN A 382 -21.26 -13.71 5.13
N THR A 383 -22.27 -14.29 5.77
CA THR A 383 -23.28 -13.54 6.52
C THR A 383 -22.71 -13.20 7.88
N TYR A 384 -22.39 -11.93 8.11
CA TYR A 384 -22.01 -11.43 9.42
C TYR A 384 -23.25 -11.26 10.29
N GLY A 385 -23.15 -11.72 11.54
CA GLY A 385 -24.22 -11.72 12.52
C GLY A 385 -24.80 -10.33 12.78
N LYS A 386 -26.09 -10.32 13.13
CA LYS A 386 -26.90 -9.16 13.50
C LYS A 386 -26.39 -8.42 14.73
#